data_AF-A0A651DHX9-F1
#
_entry.id   AF-A0A651DHX9-F1
#
_cell.length_a   1.000
_cell.length_b   1.000
_cell.length_c   1.000
_cell.angle_alpha   90.00
_cell.angle_beta   90.00
_cell.angle_gamma   90.00
#
_symmetry.space_group_name_H-M   'P 1'
#
loop_
_entity.id
_entity.type
_entity.pdbx_description
1 polymer ?
#
loop_
_entity_poly.entity_id
_entity_poly.type
_entity_poly.pdbx_seq_one_letter_code
_entity_poly.pdbx_strand_id
1 'polypeptide(L)'
;MSASRIPNCRSTRGLPLLALALSISWLGACSGPDDHSDDPRPGDADTTPGALVIIGGGLSADNEDVYRAILDRRAGDGPLCVIPTAGASPESSMEGAVGRIDRWGGEGTARGLLLHLEEPEAADLPATAEAIRECSGYFFTGGVQSRILDYFLPEGRETPAYAALLERFRSGAVVSGSSAGAAMMSDPMIAGGSSEGAFEHGLALDGDEDGVRIRPGMGFISGATFDQHFLARGRIGRLLIAVAGPSGAEWGAGIDEDTALILEEGRARVAGASGVVMVDGRGVSPVEHPAEVRGLTVELVGPGDEIDLASFSVTPAPDRTPIGAARDAGFDPVGDELFERWAFLHLVQALGADERESWSTELHGYRIELRKLPGFRAVASDVEGVEGTPLGLSVGPFEVNLAPL
;
A
#
# COMPACT_ATOMS: atom_id res chain seq x y z
N MET A 1 64.63 -13.97 -18.88
CA MET A 1 65.09 -15.06 -18.00
C MET A 1 63.84 -15.67 -17.37
N SER A 2 63.41 -16.92 -17.51
CA SER A 2 63.76 -18.13 -18.28
C SER A 2 62.45 -18.96 -18.26
N ALA A 3 61.70 -19.10 -19.36
CA ALA A 3 61.73 -20.17 -20.36
C ALA A 3 61.40 -21.59 -19.85
N SER A 4 60.39 -22.24 -20.47
CA SER A 4 60.28 -23.68 -20.87
C SER A 4 58.82 -24.19 -20.75
N ARG A 5 58.02 -24.30 -21.81
CA ARG A 5 57.92 -25.31 -22.92
C ARG A 5 56.94 -26.47 -22.65
N ILE A 6 56.05 -26.65 -23.63
CA ILE A 6 55.01 -27.68 -23.89
C ILE A 6 55.67 -29.02 -24.37
N PRO A 7 54.96 -30.17 -24.53
CA PRO A 7 54.26 -30.45 -25.81
C PRO A 7 53.01 -31.39 -25.79
N ASN A 8 52.11 -31.08 -26.75
CA ASN A 8 51.16 -31.88 -27.55
C ASN A 8 51.23 -33.43 -27.57
N CYS A 9 50.06 -34.05 -27.84
CA CYS A 9 49.95 -35.13 -28.83
C CYS A 9 48.59 -35.16 -29.57
N ARG A 10 48.60 -35.65 -30.82
CA ARG A 10 47.63 -35.47 -31.92
C ARG A 10 46.81 -36.73 -32.26
N SER A 11 45.73 -36.49 -33.03
CA SER A 11 45.16 -37.29 -34.15
C SER A 11 44.20 -38.44 -33.82
N THR A 12 43.07 -38.60 -34.52
CA THR A 12 42.98 -39.02 -35.93
C THR A 12 41.55 -38.86 -36.53
N ARG A 13 41.49 -38.48 -37.84
CA ARG A 13 40.64 -38.97 -38.98
C ARG A 13 39.20 -39.45 -38.68
N GLY A 14 38.13 -39.16 -39.42
CA GLY A 14 37.89 -38.63 -40.77
C GLY A 14 36.84 -39.48 -41.52
N LEU A 15 35.74 -38.84 -41.99
CA LEU A 15 34.78 -39.22 -43.08
C LEU A 15 33.77 -40.39 -42.87
N PRO A 16 32.69 -40.52 -43.71
CA PRO A 16 31.68 -39.55 -44.19
C PRO A 16 30.23 -40.14 -44.26
N LEU A 17 29.32 -39.38 -44.88
CA LEU A 17 27.91 -39.66 -45.24
C LEU A 17 27.57 -41.08 -45.75
N LEU A 18 26.35 -41.57 -45.43
CA LEU A 18 25.34 -41.93 -46.44
C LEU A 18 23.94 -42.11 -45.83
N ALA A 19 22.93 -41.64 -46.57
CA ALA A 19 21.51 -41.67 -46.26
C ALA A 19 20.84 -42.98 -46.73
N LEU A 20 19.78 -43.43 -46.04
CA LEU A 20 18.53 -43.82 -46.71
C LEU A 20 17.34 -43.84 -45.73
N ALA A 21 16.22 -43.37 -46.27
CA ALA A 21 14.96 -43.08 -45.61
C ALA A 21 14.11 -44.33 -45.27
N LEU A 22 13.25 -44.18 -44.26
CA LEU A 22 11.91 -44.76 -44.28
C LEU A 22 10.95 -43.86 -43.48
N SER A 23 9.93 -43.41 -44.18
CA SER A 23 8.86 -42.50 -43.80
C SER A 23 7.81 -43.17 -42.92
N ILE A 24 7.41 -42.54 -41.82
CA ILE A 24 6.05 -42.63 -41.27
C ILE A 24 5.65 -41.24 -40.78
N SER A 25 4.58 -40.70 -41.38
CA SER A 25 3.94 -39.44 -41.02
C SER A 25 3.06 -39.62 -39.78
N TRP A 26 3.18 -38.74 -38.80
CA TRP A 26 2.09 -38.40 -37.86
C TRP A 26 2.10 -36.89 -37.60
N LEU A 27 0.93 -36.28 -37.83
CA LEU A 27 0.62 -34.90 -37.44
C LEU A 27 0.46 -34.81 -35.92
N GLY A 28 0.80 -33.66 -35.33
CA GLY A 28 0.17 -33.22 -34.08
C GLY A 28 1.07 -32.51 -33.08
N ALA A 29 0.91 -31.18 -33.05
CA ALA A 29 1.00 -30.25 -31.91
C ALA A 29 2.28 -30.20 -31.05
N CYS A 30 2.93 -29.02 -31.09
CA CYS A 30 3.87 -28.54 -30.09
C CYS A 30 3.13 -28.20 -28.79
N SER A 31 3.56 -28.74 -27.66
CA SER A 31 3.16 -28.31 -26.33
C SER A 31 4.09 -27.17 -25.88
N GLY A 32 3.52 -25.98 -25.63
CA GLY A 32 4.17 -24.90 -24.88
C GLY A 32 4.03 -25.11 -23.36
N PRO A 33 4.74 -24.32 -22.54
CA PRO A 33 4.69 -24.43 -21.08
C PRO A 33 3.35 -23.93 -20.54
N ASP A 34 2.85 -24.60 -19.50
CA ASP A 34 1.58 -24.36 -18.83
C ASP A 34 1.51 -22.94 -18.24
N ASP A 35 0.59 -22.15 -18.77
CA ASP A 35 0.17 -20.84 -18.26
C ASP A 35 -0.96 -21.08 -17.25
N HIS A 36 -0.64 -20.99 -15.96
CA HIS A 36 -1.66 -21.03 -14.90
C HIS A 36 -2.36 -19.68 -14.80
N SER A 37 -3.23 -19.40 -15.77
CA SER A 37 -4.33 -18.44 -15.60
C SER A 37 -5.57 -19.19 -15.11
N ASP A 38 -5.83 -19.10 -13.81
CA ASP A 38 -7.11 -19.54 -13.24
C ASP A 38 -8.21 -18.54 -13.65
N ASP A 39 -8.84 -18.79 -14.79
CA ASP A 39 -10.10 -18.15 -15.16
C ASP A 39 -11.24 -18.69 -14.26
N PRO A 40 -12.15 -17.86 -13.73
CA PRO A 40 -13.17 -18.33 -12.79
C PRO A 40 -14.12 -19.30 -13.48
N ARG A 41 -14.38 -20.44 -12.83
CA ARG A 41 -15.34 -21.43 -13.31
C ARG A 41 -16.76 -20.81 -13.31
N PRO A 42 -17.60 -21.09 -14.33
CA PRO A 42 -18.95 -20.54 -14.39
C PRO A 42 -19.82 -21.23 -13.33
N GLY A 43 -20.00 -20.55 -12.19
CA GLY A 43 -20.72 -21.04 -11.02
C GLY A 43 -20.77 -20.07 -9.83
N ASP A 44 -19.86 -19.09 -9.76
CA ASP A 44 -19.88 -18.06 -8.71
C ASP A 44 -20.81 -16.91 -9.12
N ALA A 45 -21.98 -16.87 -8.50
CA ALA A 45 -22.92 -15.78 -8.65
C ALA A 45 -22.36 -14.52 -7.94
N ASP A 46 -21.98 -13.50 -8.72
CA ASP A 46 -22.14 -12.07 -8.39
C ASP A 46 -21.76 -11.64 -6.94
N THR A 47 -20.63 -12.11 -6.41
CA THR A 47 -20.13 -11.64 -5.12
C THR A 47 -19.04 -10.59 -5.32
N THR A 48 -19.36 -9.34 -4.99
CA THR A 48 -18.37 -8.27 -4.84
C THR A 48 -17.48 -8.56 -3.62
N PRO A 49 -16.14 -8.45 -3.73
CA PRO A 49 -15.26 -8.49 -2.56
C PRO A 49 -15.69 -7.47 -1.49
N GLY A 50 -15.42 -7.79 -0.23
CA GLY A 50 -15.66 -6.88 0.88
C GLY A 50 -14.80 -5.63 0.78
N ALA A 51 -15.12 -4.62 1.58
CA ALA A 51 -14.31 -3.42 1.61
C ALA A 51 -12.96 -3.63 2.32
N LEU A 52 -12.00 -2.80 1.94
CA LEU A 52 -10.77 -2.59 2.70
C LEU A 52 -10.88 -1.29 3.49
N VAL A 53 -10.62 -1.32 4.79
CA VAL A 53 -10.51 -0.11 5.62
C VAL A 53 -9.07 -0.01 6.13
N ILE A 54 -8.28 0.81 5.42
CA ILE A 54 -6.82 0.92 5.56
C ILE A 54 -6.52 2.11 6.45
N ILE A 55 -6.08 1.86 7.69
CA ILE A 55 -5.96 2.89 8.74
C ILE A 55 -4.49 3.22 8.99
N GLY A 56 -4.14 4.49 8.94
CA GLY A 56 -2.75 4.95 9.01
C GLY A 56 -2.05 4.68 10.34
N GLY A 57 -2.78 4.36 11.41
CA GLY A 57 -2.21 4.15 12.74
C GLY A 57 -2.68 5.22 13.72
N GLY A 58 -2.37 5.07 15.00
CA GLY A 58 -2.75 6.06 16.02
C GLY A 58 -4.26 6.27 16.15
N LEU A 59 -5.09 5.29 15.75
CA LEU A 59 -6.56 5.42 15.74
C LEU A 59 -7.09 5.75 17.14
N SER A 60 -7.71 6.90 17.26
CA SER A 60 -8.36 7.37 18.48
C SER A 60 -9.58 6.53 18.82
N ALA A 61 -9.82 6.27 20.10
CA ALA A 61 -11.02 5.58 20.56
C ALA A 61 -12.31 6.39 20.33
N ASP A 62 -12.19 7.69 20.07
CA ASP A 62 -13.30 8.62 19.82
C ASP A 62 -13.61 8.81 18.32
N ASN A 63 -12.86 8.16 17.42
CA ASN A 63 -13.02 8.32 15.97
C ASN A 63 -14.20 7.49 15.43
N GLU A 64 -15.42 7.99 15.66
CA GLU A 64 -16.65 7.31 15.22
C GLU A 64 -16.63 6.97 13.74
N ASP A 65 -16.22 7.90 12.89
CA ASP A 65 -16.28 7.77 11.43
C ASP A 65 -15.53 6.52 10.94
N VAL A 66 -14.32 6.28 11.46
CA VAL A 66 -13.53 5.10 11.09
C VAL A 66 -14.13 3.82 11.66
N TYR A 67 -14.62 3.82 12.90
CA TYR A 67 -15.25 2.63 13.47
C TYR A 67 -16.56 2.27 12.76
N ARG A 68 -17.38 3.26 12.40
CA ARG A 68 -18.59 3.07 11.59
C ARG A 68 -18.26 2.53 10.21
N ALA A 69 -17.22 3.05 9.57
CA ALA A 69 -16.78 2.56 8.26
C ALA A 69 -16.47 1.05 8.26
N ILE A 70 -16.00 0.50 9.38
CA ILE A 70 -15.78 -0.94 9.56
C ILE A 70 -17.08 -1.66 9.91
N LEU A 71 -17.80 -1.19 10.94
CA LEU A 71 -18.97 -1.86 11.50
C LEU A 71 -20.12 -2.01 10.51
N ASP A 72 -20.30 -1.00 9.66
CA ASP A 72 -21.38 -0.92 8.66
C ASP A 72 -21.12 -1.83 7.45
N ARG A 73 -19.88 -2.36 7.31
CA ARG A 73 -19.43 -3.19 6.18
C ARG A 73 -19.21 -4.66 6.54
N ARG A 74 -19.73 -5.10 7.68
CA ARG A 74 -19.69 -6.50 8.09
C ARG A 74 -20.63 -7.34 7.24
N ALA A 75 -20.21 -8.57 6.92
CA ALA A 75 -20.99 -9.53 6.14
C ALA A 75 -21.45 -10.70 7.03
N GLY A 76 -22.75 -10.74 7.31
CA GLY A 76 -23.40 -11.75 8.14
C GLY A 76 -23.44 -11.39 9.63
N ASP A 77 -23.98 -12.31 10.43
CA ASP A 77 -24.33 -12.06 11.85
C ASP A 77 -23.20 -12.40 12.85
N GLY A 78 -22.04 -12.84 12.35
CA GLY A 78 -20.87 -13.16 13.17
C GLY A 78 -20.24 -11.93 13.85
N PRO A 79 -19.29 -12.12 14.77
CA PRO A 79 -18.55 -11.01 15.36
C PRO A 79 -17.54 -10.41 14.38
N LEU A 80 -17.15 -9.16 14.61
CA LEU A 80 -15.95 -8.59 14.00
C LEU A 80 -14.73 -9.18 14.72
N CYS A 81 -13.88 -9.90 14.00
CA CYS A 81 -12.74 -10.58 14.59
C CYS A 81 -11.50 -9.70 14.65
N VAL A 82 -10.97 -9.49 15.85
CA VAL A 82 -9.74 -8.73 16.11
C VAL A 82 -8.55 -9.68 16.09
N ILE A 83 -7.60 -9.42 15.19
CA ILE A 83 -6.43 -10.26 14.95
C ILE A 83 -5.15 -9.49 15.33
N PRO A 84 -4.45 -9.89 16.41
CA PRO A 84 -3.35 -9.12 16.97
C PRO A 84 -1.94 -9.56 16.53
N THR A 85 -1.84 -10.33 15.44
CA THR A 85 -0.60 -11.04 15.02
C THR A 85 0.63 -10.15 14.88
N ALA A 86 0.44 -8.88 14.48
CA ALA A 86 1.53 -7.92 14.35
C ALA A 86 2.15 -7.49 15.68
N GLY A 87 1.41 -7.58 16.79
CA GLY A 87 1.78 -7.00 18.07
C GLY A 87 2.91 -7.75 18.78
N ALA A 88 3.75 -7.00 19.50
CA ALA A 88 4.71 -7.57 20.45
C ALA A 88 4.05 -8.01 21.77
N SER A 89 2.81 -7.58 22.01
CA SER A 89 1.95 -8.01 23.13
C SER A 89 0.54 -8.24 22.58
N PRO A 90 0.32 -9.38 21.88
CA PRO A 90 -0.89 -9.63 21.12
C PRO A 90 -2.17 -9.55 21.96
N GLU A 91 -2.18 -10.12 23.16
CA GLU A 91 -3.36 -10.19 24.04
C GLU A 91 -3.83 -8.81 24.46
N SER A 92 -2.92 -7.95 24.93
CA SER A 92 -3.25 -6.58 25.36
C SER A 92 -3.71 -5.72 24.17
N SER A 93 -3.07 -5.89 23.01
CA SER A 93 -3.46 -5.18 21.78
C SER A 93 -4.86 -5.59 21.32
N MET A 94 -5.17 -6.88 21.41
CA MET A 94 -6.48 -7.45 21.11
C MET A 94 -7.56 -6.96 22.06
N GLU A 95 -7.34 -7.04 23.38
CA GLU A 95 -8.28 -6.59 24.40
C GLU A 95 -8.62 -5.10 24.23
N GLY A 96 -7.59 -4.26 24.02
CA GLY A 96 -7.78 -2.84 23.78
C GLY A 96 -8.55 -2.54 22.49
N ALA A 97 -8.30 -3.28 21.41
CA ALA A 97 -9.02 -3.12 20.15
C ALA A 97 -10.49 -3.59 20.25
N VAL A 98 -10.75 -4.73 20.89
CA VAL A 98 -12.11 -5.23 21.17
C VAL A 98 -12.91 -4.18 21.94
N GLY A 99 -12.37 -3.65 23.05
CA GLY A 99 -13.06 -2.65 23.85
C GLY A 99 -13.40 -1.36 23.08
N ARG A 100 -12.52 -0.92 22.17
CA ARG A 100 -12.79 0.26 21.33
C ARG A 100 -13.84 -0.01 20.26
N ILE A 101 -13.85 -1.19 19.65
CA ILE A 101 -14.88 -1.56 18.66
C ILE A 101 -16.24 -1.73 19.34
N ASP A 102 -16.28 -2.40 20.48
CA ASP A 102 -17.52 -2.60 21.25
C ASP A 102 -18.14 -1.29 21.75
N ARG A 103 -17.32 -0.24 21.97
CA ARG A 103 -17.83 1.10 22.27
C ARG A 103 -18.80 1.63 21.20
N TRP A 104 -18.54 1.32 19.93
CA TRP A 104 -19.32 1.83 18.79
C TRP A 104 -20.33 0.81 18.24
N GLY A 105 -20.03 -0.49 18.39
CA GLY A 105 -20.90 -1.59 17.94
C GLY A 105 -21.86 -2.12 19.01
N GLY A 106 -21.58 -1.90 20.29
CA GLY A 106 -22.21 -2.58 21.42
C GLY A 106 -21.40 -3.78 21.90
N GLU A 107 -21.58 -4.13 23.18
CA GLU A 107 -20.86 -5.25 23.82
C GLU A 107 -21.05 -6.57 23.05
N GLY A 108 -19.95 -7.28 22.79
CA GLY A 108 -19.95 -8.56 22.06
C GLY A 108 -19.98 -8.42 20.54
N THR A 109 -19.89 -7.19 20.01
CA THR A 109 -19.73 -6.94 18.57
C THR A 109 -18.40 -7.46 18.06
N ALA A 110 -17.33 -7.28 18.84
CA ALA A 110 -16.00 -7.75 18.53
C ALA A 110 -15.63 -9.01 19.31
N ARG A 111 -14.88 -9.90 18.65
CA ARG A 111 -14.29 -11.10 19.26
C ARG A 111 -12.80 -11.11 18.97
N GLY A 112 -11.98 -11.32 19.99
CA GLY A 112 -10.56 -11.57 19.79
C GLY A 112 -10.30 -12.95 19.19
N LEU A 113 -9.47 -13.01 18.14
CA LEU A 113 -8.85 -14.24 17.65
C LEU A 113 -7.34 -14.14 17.88
N LEU A 114 -6.87 -14.81 18.92
CA LEU A 114 -5.46 -14.77 19.33
C LEU A 114 -4.62 -15.64 18.38
N LEU A 115 -4.22 -15.04 17.25
CA LEU A 115 -3.36 -15.63 16.23
C LEU A 115 -2.00 -14.93 16.29
N HIS A 116 -0.93 -15.62 16.68
CA HIS A 116 0.40 -15.02 16.85
C HIS A 116 1.54 -15.98 16.47
N LEU A 117 2.72 -15.41 16.21
CA LEU A 117 3.86 -16.14 15.66
C LEU A 117 4.57 -17.09 16.63
N GLU A 118 4.25 -17.02 17.92
CA GLU A 118 4.76 -17.98 18.90
C GLU A 118 4.08 -19.35 18.75
N GLU A 119 2.96 -19.44 18.03
CA GLU A 119 2.24 -20.67 17.68
C GLU A 119 1.87 -20.71 16.18
N PRO A 120 2.86 -20.69 15.26
CA PRO A 120 2.61 -20.54 13.83
C PRO A 120 1.89 -21.75 13.21
N GLU A 121 2.04 -22.95 13.78
CA GLU A 121 1.37 -24.17 13.31
C GLU A 121 -0.16 -24.08 13.44
N ALA A 122 -0.67 -23.18 14.30
CA ALA A 122 -2.10 -22.93 14.43
C ALA A 122 -2.73 -22.43 13.13
N ALA A 123 -1.97 -21.77 12.24
CA ALA A 123 -2.47 -21.31 10.95
C ALA A 123 -2.88 -22.47 10.01
N ASP A 124 -2.29 -23.66 10.22
CA ASP A 124 -2.57 -24.88 9.46
C ASP A 124 -3.69 -25.74 10.05
N LEU A 125 -4.26 -25.37 11.21
CA LEU A 125 -5.33 -26.12 11.85
C LEU A 125 -6.70 -25.83 11.21
N PRO A 126 -7.52 -26.87 10.92
CA PRO A 126 -8.88 -26.69 10.42
C PRO A 126 -9.77 -25.84 11.34
N ALA A 127 -9.58 -25.95 12.65
CA ALA A 127 -10.32 -25.17 13.65
C ALA A 127 -10.05 -23.66 13.54
N THR A 128 -8.83 -23.26 13.19
CA THR A 128 -8.48 -21.85 12.96
C THR A 128 -9.19 -21.30 11.73
N ALA A 129 -9.17 -22.05 10.63
CA ALA A 129 -9.90 -21.70 9.42
C ALA A 129 -11.43 -21.62 9.64
N GLU A 130 -11.99 -22.51 10.46
CA GLU A 130 -13.40 -22.46 10.86
C GLU A 130 -13.71 -21.20 11.71
N ALA A 131 -12.89 -20.91 12.72
CA ALA A 131 -13.05 -19.72 13.56
C ALA A 131 -12.99 -18.41 12.75
N ILE A 132 -12.14 -18.34 11.73
CA ILE A 132 -12.07 -17.22 10.77
C ILE A 132 -13.37 -17.14 9.96
N ARG A 133 -13.89 -18.25 9.44
CA ARG A 133 -15.12 -18.25 8.63
C ARG A 133 -16.37 -17.79 9.38
N GLU A 134 -16.41 -17.98 10.70
CA GLU A 134 -17.49 -17.46 11.55
C GLU A 134 -17.52 -15.92 11.66
N CYS A 135 -16.44 -15.23 11.30
CA CYS A 135 -16.34 -13.78 11.45
C CYS A 135 -17.15 -13.04 10.37
N SER A 136 -17.76 -11.92 10.75
CA SER A 136 -18.44 -11.02 9.81
C SER A 136 -17.50 -9.96 9.21
N GLY A 137 -16.28 -9.86 9.71
CA GLY A 137 -15.21 -9.01 9.21
C GLY A 137 -14.00 -9.09 10.13
N TYR A 138 -12.93 -8.38 9.78
CA TYR A 138 -11.64 -8.51 10.44
C TYR A 138 -11.04 -7.15 10.77
N PHE A 139 -10.41 -7.03 11.94
CA PHE A 139 -9.60 -5.89 12.33
C PHE A 139 -8.19 -6.35 12.74
N PHE A 140 -7.19 -6.01 11.95
CA PHE A 140 -5.79 -6.28 12.24
C PHE A 140 -5.15 -5.15 13.03
N THR A 141 -4.59 -5.47 14.20
CA THR A 141 -3.91 -4.46 15.02
C THR A 141 -2.55 -4.06 14.44
N GLY A 142 -1.99 -2.97 14.96
CA GLY A 142 -0.63 -2.52 14.62
C GLY A 142 0.48 -3.40 15.21
N GLY A 143 1.71 -3.11 14.82
CA GLY A 143 2.92 -3.82 15.22
C GLY A 143 3.91 -3.97 14.07
N VAL A 144 4.39 -5.18 13.81
CA VAL A 144 5.29 -5.48 12.68
C VAL A 144 4.51 -6.25 11.60
N GLN A 145 4.37 -5.66 10.42
CA GLN A 145 3.58 -6.22 9.32
C GLN A 145 4.09 -7.58 8.83
N SER A 146 5.41 -7.79 8.80
CA SER A 146 5.96 -9.09 8.41
C SER A 146 5.47 -10.23 9.30
N ARG A 147 5.14 -9.98 10.58
CA ARG A 147 4.61 -11.02 11.46
C ARG A 147 3.25 -11.56 11.01
N ILE A 148 2.43 -10.70 10.40
CA ILE A 148 1.16 -11.11 9.80
C ILE A 148 1.46 -12.04 8.62
N LEU A 149 2.36 -11.63 7.72
CA LEU A 149 2.72 -12.42 6.55
C LEU A 149 3.36 -13.76 6.93
N ASP A 150 4.27 -13.76 7.89
CA ASP A 150 4.97 -14.97 8.31
C ASP A 150 4.01 -15.96 9.03
N TYR A 151 2.84 -15.50 9.52
CA TYR A 151 1.80 -16.35 10.10
C TYR A 151 0.82 -16.91 9.04
N PHE A 152 0.31 -16.04 8.16
CA PHE A 152 -0.72 -16.41 7.18
C PHE A 152 -0.13 -17.01 5.90
N LEU A 153 1.06 -16.55 5.51
CA LEU A 153 1.79 -16.89 4.29
C LEU A 153 3.26 -17.28 4.59
N PRO A 154 3.54 -18.22 5.51
CA PRO A 154 4.89 -18.63 5.86
C PRO A 154 5.65 -19.08 4.61
N GLU A 155 6.78 -18.43 4.33
CA GLU A 155 7.60 -18.70 3.14
C GLU A 155 6.82 -18.58 1.81
N GLY A 156 5.74 -17.78 1.79
CA GLY A 156 4.87 -17.60 0.62
C GLY A 156 3.87 -18.74 0.41
N ARG A 157 3.81 -19.73 1.31
CA ARG A 157 2.83 -20.83 1.25
C ARG A 157 1.50 -20.39 1.85
N GLU A 158 0.41 -20.58 1.10
CA GLU A 158 -0.93 -20.37 1.61
C GLU A 158 -1.28 -21.34 2.76
N THR A 159 -1.69 -20.79 3.90
CA THR A 159 -2.24 -21.56 5.03
C THR A 159 -3.76 -21.69 4.90
N PRO A 160 -4.38 -22.73 5.50
CA PRO A 160 -5.82 -22.81 5.72
C PRO A 160 -6.42 -21.55 6.34
N ALA A 161 -5.73 -20.92 7.29
CA ALA A 161 -6.16 -19.66 7.90
C ALA A 161 -6.23 -18.51 6.87
N TYR A 162 -5.21 -18.36 6.02
CA TYR A 162 -5.19 -17.39 4.93
C TYR A 162 -6.29 -17.65 3.91
N ALA A 163 -6.43 -18.90 3.47
CA ALA A 163 -7.46 -19.29 2.50
C ALA A 163 -8.88 -18.96 3.01
N ALA A 164 -9.17 -19.23 4.28
CA ALA A 164 -10.44 -18.88 4.92
C ALA A 164 -10.67 -17.36 4.99
N LEU A 165 -9.63 -16.59 5.29
CA LEU A 165 -9.70 -15.13 5.34
C LEU A 165 -10.00 -14.54 3.96
N LEU A 166 -9.30 -15.01 2.94
CA LEU A 166 -9.47 -14.59 1.55
C LEU A 166 -10.84 -15.01 0.99
N GLU A 167 -11.31 -16.22 1.31
CA GLU A 167 -12.67 -16.69 0.97
C GLU A 167 -13.73 -15.74 1.53
N ARG A 168 -13.61 -15.36 2.81
CA ARG A 168 -14.57 -14.47 3.45
C ARG A 168 -14.51 -13.05 2.90
N PHE A 169 -13.31 -12.52 2.63
CA PHE A 169 -13.15 -11.24 1.95
C PHE A 169 -13.81 -11.26 0.56
N ARG A 170 -13.55 -12.27 -0.27
CA ARG A 170 -14.19 -12.42 -1.58
C ARG A 170 -15.71 -12.60 -1.50
N SER A 171 -16.21 -13.06 -0.35
CA SER A 171 -17.63 -13.19 -0.03
C SER A 171 -18.23 -11.97 0.68
N GLY A 172 -17.57 -10.80 0.61
CA GLY A 172 -18.10 -9.53 1.10
C GLY A 172 -17.68 -9.11 2.51
N ALA A 173 -16.92 -9.92 3.26
CA ALA A 173 -16.50 -9.53 4.60
C ALA A 173 -15.43 -8.44 4.57
N VAL A 174 -15.64 -7.35 5.33
CA VAL A 174 -14.65 -6.26 5.47
C VAL A 174 -13.33 -6.77 6.05
N VAL A 175 -12.22 -6.32 5.49
CA VAL A 175 -10.88 -6.43 6.06
C VAL A 175 -10.41 -5.03 6.43
N SER A 176 -10.15 -4.83 7.72
CA SER A 176 -9.70 -3.54 8.26
C SER A 176 -8.41 -3.73 9.05
N GLY A 177 -7.59 -2.68 9.12
CA GLY A 177 -6.31 -2.82 9.81
C GLY A 177 -5.60 -1.49 10.01
N SER A 178 -4.91 -1.38 11.14
CA SER A 178 -4.21 -0.16 11.56
C SER A 178 -2.70 -0.35 11.55
N SER A 179 -1.97 0.63 11.00
CA SER A 179 -0.51 0.59 10.92
C SER A 179 -0.03 -0.66 10.17
N ALA A 180 0.64 -1.62 10.81
CA ALA A 180 0.99 -2.89 10.20
C ALA A 180 -0.18 -3.62 9.50
N GLY A 181 -1.38 -3.56 10.07
CA GLY A 181 -2.59 -4.12 9.48
C GLY A 181 -3.05 -3.40 8.21
N ALA A 182 -2.65 -2.15 7.99
CA ALA A 182 -2.90 -1.41 6.75
C ALA A 182 -1.89 -1.80 5.66
N ALA A 183 -0.59 -1.82 6.00
CA ALA A 183 0.48 -2.13 5.05
C ALA A 183 0.34 -3.55 4.47
N MET A 184 -0.07 -4.54 5.27
CA MET A 184 -0.20 -5.92 4.82
C MET A 184 -1.23 -6.11 3.71
N MET A 185 -2.16 -5.17 3.50
CA MET A 185 -3.29 -5.39 2.61
C MET A 185 -2.92 -5.36 1.13
N SER A 186 -1.87 -4.62 0.79
CA SER A 186 -1.45 -4.40 -0.59
C SER A 186 -0.40 -5.40 -1.03
N ASP A 187 -0.39 -5.73 -2.33
CA ASP A 187 0.72 -6.41 -2.98
C ASP A 187 1.13 -5.61 -4.23
N PRO A 188 2.33 -4.98 -4.23
CA PRO A 188 3.41 -5.10 -3.26
C PRO A 188 3.21 -4.33 -1.93
N MET A 189 3.90 -4.77 -0.87
CA MET A 189 3.89 -4.16 0.47
C MET A 189 5.22 -3.48 0.80
N ILE A 190 5.15 -2.24 1.33
CA ILE A 190 6.29 -1.58 1.98
C ILE A 190 6.60 -2.26 3.33
N ALA A 191 7.71 -2.97 3.39
CA ALA A 191 8.20 -3.66 4.59
C ALA A 191 9.05 -2.74 5.49
N GLY A 192 9.67 -1.69 4.94
CA GLY A 192 10.53 -0.77 5.69
C GLY A 192 11.27 0.24 4.81
N GLY A 193 12.20 0.98 5.42
CA GLY A 193 12.98 2.06 4.79
C GLY A 193 12.53 3.45 5.23
N SER A 194 13.41 4.45 5.13
CA SER A 194 13.12 5.87 5.38
C SER A 194 12.95 6.64 4.06
N SER A 195 12.40 7.85 4.10
CA SER A 195 12.36 8.72 2.91
C SER A 195 13.74 9.20 2.49
N GLU A 196 14.63 9.47 3.45
CA GLU A 196 16.04 9.79 3.20
C GLU A 196 16.74 8.64 2.48
N GLY A 197 16.64 7.44 3.05
CA GLY A 197 17.21 6.23 2.48
C GLY A 197 16.61 5.89 1.11
N ALA A 198 15.33 6.18 0.88
CA ALA A 198 14.71 6.05 -0.43
C ALA A 198 15.37 6.94 -1.48
N PHE A 199 15.74 8.17 -1.12
CA PHE A 199 16.37 9.11 -2.05
C PHE A 199 17.84 8.77 -2.27
N GLU A 200 18.53 8.29 -1.25
CA GLU A 200 19.95 7.91 -1.33
C GLU A 200 20.17 6.56 -2.03
N HIS A 201 19.30 5.57 -1.78
CA HIS A 201 19.51 4.18 -2.17
C HIS A 201 18.42 3.59 -3.09
N GLY A 202 17.29 4.28 -3.28
CA GLY A 202 16.18 3.74 -4.07
C GLY A 202 15.48 2.57 -3.39
N LEU A 203 15.13 1.54 -4.17
CA LEU A 203 14.59 0.29 -3.65
C LEU A 203 15.71 -0.61 -3.09
N ALA A 204 15.45 -1.23 -1.96
CA ALA A 204 16.31 -2.25 -1.37
C ALA A 204 16.11 -3.60 -2.08
N LEU A 205 16.82 -3.81 -3.19
CA LEU A 205 16.63 -4.99 -4.04
C LEU A 205 17.34 -6.26 -3.52
N ASP A 206 18.45 -6.13 -2.77
CA ASP A 206 19.31 -7.28 -2.41
C ASP A 206 19.90 -7.20 -0.98
N GLY A 207 19.08 -6.90 0.03
CA GLY A 207 19.53 -6.85 1.44
C GLY A 207 20.29 -5.58 1.82
N ASP A 208 20.25 -4.56 0.96
CA ASP A 208 20.53 -3.17 1.34
C ASP A 208 19.42 -2.72 2.30
N GLU A 209 19.72 -2.63 3.59
CA GLU A 209 18.73 -2.21 4.59
C GLU A 209 18.46 -0.70 4.56
N ASP A 210 19.24 0.08 3.79
CA ASP A 210 19.20 1.54 3.78
C ASP A 210 18.15 2.08 2.79
N GLY A 211 17.74 1.31 1.77
CA GLY A 211 16.67 1.66 0.81
C GLY A 211 15.24 1.31 1.25
N VAL A 212 14.27 1.50 0.34
CA VAL A 212 12.88 1.08 0.58
C VAL A 212 12.74 -0.43 0.39
N ARG A 213 12.39 -1.14 1.47
CA ARG A 213 12.19 -2.58 1.44
C ARG A 213 10.78 -2.92 0.99
N ILE A 214 10.68 -3.66 -0.10
CA ILE A 214 9.42 -4.17 -0.65
C ILE A 214 9.34 -5.68 -0.42
N ARG A 215 8.16 -6.17 -0.02
CA ARG A 215 7.83 -7.60 0.11
C ARG A 215 6.46 -7.87 -0.51
N PRO A 216 6.16 -9.11 -0.90
CA PRO A 216 4.78 -9.51 -1.13
C PRO A 216 3.93 -9.27 0.13
N GLY A 217 2.74 -8.70 -0.07
CA GLY A 217 1.74 -8.56 0.99
C GLY A 217 0.70 -9.69 0.97
N MET A 218 -0.43 -9.47 1.64
CA MET A 218 -1.53 -10.45 1.68
C MET A 218 -2.39 -10.43 0.42
N GLY A 219 -2.16 -9.48 -0.50
CA GLY A 219 -2.79 -9.48 -1.82
C GLY A 219 -4.31 -9.30 -1.80
N PHE A 220 -4.87 -8.61 -0.79
CA PHE A 220 -6.28 -8.21 -0.86
C PHE A 220 -6.53 -7.19 -1.98
N ILE A 221 -5.48 -6.44 -2.33
CA ILE A 221 -5.42 -5.61 -3.53
C ILE A 221 -4.03 -5.70 -4.15
N SER A 222 -4.00 -5.99 -5.45
CA SER A 222 -2.78 -6.06 -6.25
C SER A 222 -2.57 -4.78 -7.06
N GLY A 223 -1.30 -4.46 -7.36
CA GLY A 223 -0.94 -3.27 -8.15
C GLY A 223 -1.05 -1.95 -7.36
N ALA A 224 -1.29 -2.03 -6.06
CA ALA A 224 -1.30 -0.89 -5.15
C ALA A 224 -0.23 -1.09 -4.07
N THR A 225 0.21 -0.01 -3.43
CA THR A 225 1.02 -0.10 -2.21
C THR A 225 0.58 0.90 -1.14
N PHE A 226 0.53 0.46 0.12
CA PHE A 226 0.07 1.31 1.23
C PHE A 226 1.17 1.65 2.21
N ASP A 227 1.15 2.90 2.64
CA ASP A 227 1.98 3.42 3.70
C ASP A 227 1.13 4.06 4.81
N GLN A 228 1.64 4.05 6.03
CA GLN A 228 0.97 4.34 7.28
C GLN A 228 1.80 5.31 8.14
N HIS A 229 1.17 5.97 9.11
CA HIS A 229 1.74 7.07 9.89
C HIS A 229 2.40 8.12 8.96
N PHE A 230 1.75 8.36 7.82
CA PHE A 230 2.45 8.80 6.62
C PHE A 230 3.01 10.21 6.74
N LEU A 231 2.15 11.20 6.98
CA LEU A 231 2.56 12.59 7.14
C LEU A 231 3.24 12.78 8.50
N ALA A 232 2.73 12.13 9.54
CA ALA A 232 3.27 12.16 10.90
C ALA A 232 4.73 11.63 11.02
N ARG A 233 5.24 10.92 10.00
CA ARG A 233 6.62 10.39 9.92
C ARG A 233 7.35 10.76 8.62
N GLY A 234 6.82 11.72 7.84
CA GLY A 234 7.47 12.21 6.62
C GLY A 234 7.77 11.15 5.57
N ARG A 235 6.87 10.18 5.39
CA ARG A 235 7.10 8.98 4.55
C ARG A 235 6.85 9.16 3.05
N ILE A 236 6.74 10.40 2.59
CA ILE A 236 6.48 10.71 1.17
C ILE A 236 7.57 10.18 0.23
N GLY A 237 8.85 10.35 0.59
CA GLY A 237 9.95 9.93 -0.27
C GLY A 237 9.91 8.43 -0.56
N ARG A 238 9.73 7.60 0.46
CA ARG A 238 9.68 6.14 0.27
C ARG A 238 8.46 5.66 -0.51
N LEU A 239 7.31 6.33 -0.39
CA LEU A 239 6.13 5.98 -1.20
C LEU A 239 6.33 6.36 -2.67
N LEU A 240 6.89 7.53 -2.96
CA LEU A 240 7.20 7.94 -4.33
C LEU A 240 8.14 6.93 -5.01
N ILE A 241 9.19 6.49 -4.30
CA ILE A 241 10.14 5.50 -4.82
C ILE A 241 9.50 4.11 -4.93
N ALA A 242 8.65 3.72 -3.98
CA ALA A 242 7.91 2.46 -4.07
C ALA A 242 7.00 2.41 -5.31
N VAL A 243 6.32 3.50 -5.66
CA VAL A 243 5.43 3.56 -6.83
C VAL A 243 6.22 3.74 -8.14
N ALA A 244 7.27 4.55 -8.16
CA ALA A 244 8.05 4.77 -9.38
C ALA A 244 9.03 3.64 -9.70
N GLY A 245 9.45 2.86 -8.71
CA GLY A 245 10.40 1.78 -8.89
C GLY A 245 9.80 0.52 -9.51
N PRO A 246 10.62 -0.49 -9.84
CA PRO A 246 10.17 -1.78 -10.37
C PRO A 246 9.53 -2.69 -9.27
N SER A 247 8.73 -2.12 -8.37
CA SER A 247 8.06 -2.85 -7.28
C SER A 247 6.85 -3.66 -7.75
N GLY A 248 6.26 -3.28 -8.89
CA GLY A 248 4.98 -3.80 -9.37
C GLY A 248 3.76 -2.98 -8.90
N ALA A 249 3.93 -1.90 -8.14
CA ALA A 249 2.85 -0.98 -7.81
C ALA A 249 2.57 0.00 -8.97
N GLU A 250 1.31 0.11 -9.37
CA GLU A 250 0.86 1.12 -10.33
C GLU A 250 0.48 2.44 -9.64
N TRP A 251 0.08 2.35 -8.37
CA TRP A 251 -0.27 3.47 -7.53
C TRP A 251 -0.02 3.17 -6.06
N GLY A 252 -0.05 4.20 -5.22
CA GLY A 252 0.08 4.05 -3.79
C GLY A 252 -0.70 5.08 -3.00
N ALA A 253 -0.95 4.77 -1.73
CA ALA A 253 -1.59 5.68 -0.80
C ALA A 253 -0.81 5.75 0.51
N GLY A 254 -0.53 6.98 0.95
CA GLY A 254 0.02 7.28 2.26
C GLY A 254 -1.07 7.76 3.20
N ILE A 255 -1.45 6.92 4.16
CA ILE A 255 -2.53 7.19 5.11
C ILE A 255 -1.92 7.76 6.40
N ASP A 256 -2.36 8.95 6.80
CA ASP A 256 -1.88 9.58 8.04
C ASP A 256 -2.54 9.00 9.30
N GLU A 257 -2.00 9.37 10.47
CA GLU A 257 -2.55 8.95 11.76
C GLU A 257 -4.04 9.34 11.91
N ASP A 258 -4.79 8.52 12.65
CA ASP A 258 -6.21 8.70 12.95
C ASP A 258 -7.11 8.90 11.71
N THR A 259 -6.68 8.34 10.57
CA THR A 259 -7.31 8.47 9.26
C THR A 259 -7.39 7.11 8.57
N ALA A 260 -8.41 6.91 7.75
CA ALA A 260 -8.62 5.70 6.97
C ALA A 260 -8.90 6.00 5.50
N LEU A 261 -8.35 5.16 4.62
CA LEU A 261 -8.78 5.01 3.24
C LEU A 261 -9.70 3.78 3.15
N ILE A 262 -10.93 3.99 2.68
CA ILE A 262 -11.93 2.94 2.52
C ILE A 262 -12.01 2.61 1.03
N LEU A 263 -11.71 1.37 0.64
CA LEU A 263 -11.80 0.89 -0.74
C LEU A 263 -12.96 -0.08 -0.89
N GLU A 264 -13.85 0.17 -1.84
CA GLU A 264 -15.04 -0.64 -2.10
C GLU A 264 -15.54 -0.38 -3.51
N GLU A 265 -15.86 -1.43 -4.28
CA GLU A 265 -16.51 -1.31 -5.60
C GLU A 265 -15.82 -0.35 -6.60
N GLY A 266 -14.48 -0.37 -6.63
CA GLY A 266 -13.70 0.50 -7.54
C GLY A 266 -13.70 1.98 -7.14
N ARG A 267 -14.19 2.31 -5.94
CA ARG A 267 -14.16 3.64 -5.34
C ARG A 267 -13.31 3.64 -4.09
N ALA A 268 -12.83 4.81 -3.73
CA ALA A 268 -12.28 5.07 -2.42
C ALA A 268 -12.97 6.25 -1.72
N ARG A 269 -12.93 6.26 -0.40
CA ARG A 269 -13.35 7.40 0.43
C ARG A 269 -12.40 7.57 1.61
N VAL A 270 -12.12 8.82 1.98
CA VAL A 270 -11.30 9.12 3.16
C VAL A 270 -12.22 9.37 4.36
N ALA A 271 -11.83 8.86 5.54
CA ALA A 271 -12.50 9.10 6.82
C ALA A 271 -11.48 9.38 7.93
N GLY A 272 -11.90 10.06 9.00
CA GLY A 272 -11.06 10.35 10.16
C GLY A 272 -10.56 11.79 10.20
N ALA A 273 -9.37 12.01 10.79
CA ALA A 273 -8.94 13.32 11.26
C ALA A 273 -8.02 14.11 10.31
N SER A 274 -7.13 13.44 9.58
CA SER A 274 -6.05 14.05 8.77
C SER A 274 -6.37 13.93 7.28
N GLY A 275 -5.54 13.27 6.47
CA GLY A 275 -5.74 13.06 5.04
C GLY A 275 -4.96 11.86 4.50
N VAL A 276 -5.21 11.55 3.24
CA VAL A 276 -4.52 10.50 2.48
C VAL A 276 -3.82 11.13 1.30
N VAL A 277 -2.53 10.83 1.14
CA VAL A 277 -1.78 11.23 -0.06
C VAL A 277 -1.85 10.11 -1.08
N MET A 278 -2.52 10.36 -2.19
CA MET A 278 -2.58 9.47 -3.34
C MET A 278 -1.39 9.74 -4.26
N VAL A 279 -0.75 8.68 -4.72
CA VAL A 279 0.34 8.71 -5.71
C VAL A 279 -0.05 7.81 -6.88
N ASP A 280 -0.29 8.40 -8.04
CA ASP A 280 -0.62 7.70 -9.28
C ASP A 280 0.63 7.63 -10.17
N GLY A 281 1.12 6.40 -10.37
CA GLY A 281 2.24 6.08 -11.26
C GLY A 281 1.79 5.47 -12.59
N ARG A 282 0.48 5.39 -12.87
CA ARG A 282 -0.01 4.80 -14.12
C ARG A 282 0.47 5.63 -15.30
N GLY A 283 1.19 4.98 -16.22
CA GLY A 283 1.80 5.65 -17.37
C GLY A 283 3.19 6.23 -17.11
N VAL A 284 3.73 6.09 -15.90
CA VAL A 284 5.14 6.30 -15.60
C VAL A 284 5.89 5.00 -15.83
N SER A 285 6.97 5.05 -16.61
CA SER A 285 7.86 3.89 -16.77
C SER A 285 8.62 3.65 -15.46
N PRO A 286 8.75 2.39 -14.99
CA PRO A 286 9.53 2.09 -13.80
C PRO A 286 10.96 2.62 -13.91
N VAL A 287 11.46 3.19 -12.82
CA VAL A 287 12.81 3.75 -12.74
C VAL A 287 13.66 2.98 -11.74
N GLU A 288 14.94 2.81 -12.07
CA GLU A 288 15.89 2.12 -11.18
C GLU A 288 16.48 3.09 -10.15
N HIS A 289 16.57 4.39 -10.49
CA HIS A 289 17.22 5.40 -9.65
C HIS A 289 16.25 6.55 -9.29
N PRO A 290 16.24 7.04 -8.04
CA PRO A 290 15.41 8.18 -7.63
C PRO A 290 15.50 9.42 -8.53
N ALA A 291 16.70 9.67 -9.10
CA ALA A 291 17.00 10.77 -10.03
C ALA A 291 16.15 10.79 -11.31
N GLU A 292 15.51 9.68 -11.64
CA GLU A 292 14.77 9.47 -12.88
C GLU A 292 13.26 9.62 -12.70
N VAL A 293 12.77 9.72 -11.47
CA VAL A 293 11.33 9.82 -11.17
C VAL A 293 10.74 11.07 -11.82
N ARG A 294 9.86 10.89 -12.80
CA ARG A 294 9.13 11.97 -13.48
C ARG A 294 7.68 11.58 -13.66
N GLY A 295 6.78 12.57 -13.60
CA GLY A 295 5.39 12.39 -14.02
C GLY A 295 4.49 11.66 -13.01
N LEU A 296 4.94 11.44 -11.76
CA LEU A 296 4.06 10.94 -10.71
C LEU A 296 2.99 11.99 -10.41
N THR A 297 1.72 11.60 -10.48
CA THR A 297 0.62 12.49 -10.09
C THR A 297 0.30 12.27 -8.61
N VAL A 298 0.27 13.34 -7.84
CA VAL A 298 0.07 13.32 -6.39
C VAL A 298 -1.08 14.23 -6.00
N GLU A 299 -1.88 13.78 -5.04
CA GLU A 299 -3.01 14.53 -4.49
C GLU A 299 -3.20 14.22 -3.01
N LEU A 300 -3.34 15.27 -2.19
CA LEU A 300 -3.82 15.14 -0.81
C LEU A 300 -5.34 15.12 -0.82
N VAL A 301 -5.94 14.10 -0.22
CA VAL A 301 -7.38 13.86 -0.19
C VAL A 301 -7.87 13.91 1.25
N GLY A 302 -8.85 14.76 1.52
CA GLY A 302 -9.35 15.02 2.87
C GLY A 302 -10.54 14.12 3.24
N PRO A 303 -10.84 13.97 4.54
CA PRO A 303 -12.01 13.24 5.03
C PRO A 303 -13.30 13.66 4.33
N GLY A 304 -14.12 12.69 3.96
CA GLY A 304 -15.36 12.89 3.24
C GLY A 304 -15.22 12.91 1.72
N ASP A 305 -14.03 13.14 1.18
CA ASP A 305 -13.81 13.13 -0.27
C ASP A 305 -13.86 11.71 -0.84
N GLU A 306 -14.33 11.59 -2.08
CA GLU A 306 -14.43 10.33 -2.81
C GLU A 306 -13.44 10.30 -3.98
N ILE A 307 -12.94 9.11 -4.31
CA ILE A 307 -11.99 8.86 -5.39
C ILE A 307 -12.58 7.78 -6.29
N ASP A 308 -12.62 8.02 -7.60
CA ASP A 308 -12.85 6.99 -8.59
C ASP A 308 -11.50 6.32 -8.91
N LEU A 309 -11.31 5.04 -8.61
CA LEU A 309 -10.00 4.37 -8.77
C LEU A 309 -9.67 4.05 -10.24
N ALA A 310 -10.64 4.13 -11.15
CA ALA A 310 -10.37 3.94 -12.57
C ALA A 310 -9.79 5.22 -13.17
N SER A 311 -10.34 6.39 -12.83
CA SER A 311 -9.88 7.68 -13.36
C SER A 311 -8.90 8.41 -12.45
N PHE A 312 -8.81 8.03 -11.16
CA PHE A 312 -8.19 8.78 -10.06
C PHE A 312 -8.78 10.18 -9.85
N SER A 313 -9.97 10.45 -10.38
CA SER A 313 -10.65 11.71 -10.13
C SER A 313 -11.16 11.77 -8.70
N VAL A 314 -10.82 12.85 -8.00
CA VAL A 314 -11.28 13.10 -6.64
C VAL A 314 -12.45 14.08 -6.66
N THR A 315 -13.52 13.72 -5.96
CA THR A 315 -14.71 14.54 -5.73
C THR A 315 -14.72 15.02 -4.28
N PRO A 316 -14.51 16.32 -4.02
CA PRO A 316 -14.52 16.84 -2.66
C PRO A 316 -15.89 16.70 -1.99
N ALA A 317 -15.87 16.59 -0.66
CA ALA A 317 -17.07 16.69 0.16
C ALA A 317 -17.82 18.02 -0.09
N PRO A 318 -19.16 18.05 -0.01
CA PRO A 318 -19.97 19.20 -0.44
C PRO A 318 -19.82 20.44 0.44
N ASP A 319 -19.27 20.31 1.64
CA ASP A 319 -18.99 21.38 2.60
C ASP A 319 -17.62 22.05 2.40
N ARG A 320 -16.85 21.62 1.39
CA ARG A 320 -15.51 22.14 1.11
C ARG A 320 -15.58 23.45 0.33
N THR A 321 -14.75 24.41 0.73
CA THR A 321 -14.59 25.71 0.06
C THR A 321 -13.15 25.93 -0.38
N PRO A 322 -12.89 26.69 -1.46
CA PRO A 322 -11.54 27.00 -1.90
C PRO A 322 -10.73 27.66 -0.79
N ILE A 323 -9.51 27.17 -0.54
CA ILE A 323 -8.61 27.85 0.39
C ILE A 323 -8.17 29.18 -0.24
N GLY A 324 -8.22 30.25 0.56
CA GLY A 324 -7.91 31.59 0.06
C GLY A 324 -6.43 31.73 -0.31
N ALA A 325 -6.13 32.59 -1.29
CA ALA A 325 -4.76 32.97 -1.59
C ALA A 325 -4.12 33.61 -0.35
N ALA A 326 -3.09 32.97 0.19
CA ALA A 326 -2.32 33.56 1.27
C ALA A 326 -1.51 34.71 0.67
N ARG A 327 -1.98 35.96 0.84
CA ARG A 327 -1.32 37.13 0.26
C ARG A 327 0.07 37.43 0.83
N ASP A 328 0.44 36.82 1.96
CA ASP A 328 1.75 36.90 2.61
C ASP A 328 1.74 35.97 3.84
N ALA A 329 1.58 34.66 3.65
CA ALA A 329 2.00 33.71 4.68
C ALA A 329 3.45 33.37 4.34
N GLY A 330 4.41 33.91 5.09
CA GLY A 330 5.85 33.69 4.92
C GLY A 330 6.28 32.26 5.24
N PHE A 331 5.64 31.29 4.60
CA PHE A 331 5.96 29.88 4.68
C PHE A 331 6.60 29.47 3.36
N ASP A 332 7.94 29.50 3.35
CA ASP A 332 8.75 28.82 2.35
C ASP A 332 8.92 27.38 2.84
N PRO A 333 8.24 26.38 2.26
CA PRO A 333 8.22 25.04 2.83
C PRO A 333 9.51 24.30 2.48
N VAL A 334 10.55 24.66 3.22
CA VAL A 334 11.54 23.75 3.76
C VAL A 334 12.60 23.18 2.78
N GLY A 335 13.87 23.44 3.13
CA GLY A 335 15.05 22.74 2.63
C GLY A 335 15.13 21.31 3.20
N ASP A 336 16.12 21.03 4.05
CA ASP A 336 16.44 19.68 4.56
C ASP A 336 15.33 18.98 5.39
N GLU A 337 14.21 19.64 5.70
CA GLU A 337 13.19 19.15 6.64
C GLU A 337 11.89 18.61 5.97
N LEU A 338 11.88 18.37 4.65
CA LEU A 338 10.70 17.83 3.92
C LEU A 338 10.16 16.52 4.53
N PHE A 339 11.05 15.72 5.11
CA PHE A 339 10.73 14.43 5.72
C PHE A 339 10.49 14.52 7.23
N GLU A 340 10.41 15.75 7.79
CA GLU A 340 9.98 15.94 9.16
C GLU A 340 8.47 15.72 9.32
N ARG A 341 8.08 15.49 10.58
CA ARG A 341 6.69 15.26 11.00
C ARG A 341 5.78 16.39 10.50
N TRP A 342 4.85 16.04 9.61
CA TRP A 342 3.86 16.92 8.96
C TRP A 342 4.41 18.07 8.09
N ALA A 343 5.71 18.13 7.80
CA ALA A 343 6.27 19.15 6.91
C ALA A 343 5.62 19.12 5.51
N PHE A 344 5.44 17.92 4.94
CA PHE A 344 4.76 17.75 3.66
C PHE A 344 3.31 18.23 3.65
N LEU A 345 2.58 18.05 4.76
CA LEU A 345 1.19 18.50 4.89
C LEU A 345 1.11 20.04 4.75
N HIS A 346 1.99 20.76 5.44
CA HIS A 346 2.06 22.21 5.35
C HIS A 346 2.60 22.72 4.01
N LEU A 347 3.55 22.01 3.39
CA LEU A 347 3.99 22.29 2.02
C LEU A 347 2.81 22.22 1.04
N VAL A 348 2.02 21.16 1.11
CA VAL A 348 0.85 20.98 0.24
C VAL A 348 -0.23 22.03 0.51
N GLN A 349 -0.48 22.37 1.78
CA GLN A 349 -1.36 23.49 2.13
C GLN A 349 -0.89 24.81 1.49
N ALA A 350 0.39 25.12 1.61
CA ALA A 350 0.98 26.34 1.07
C ALA A 350 0.93 26.35 -0.47
N LEU A 351 1.23 25.21 -1.11
CA LEU A 351 1.11 25.05 -2.56
C LEU A 351 -0.32 25.35 -3.04
N GLY A 352 -1.33 24.92 -2.28
CA GLY A 352 -2.73 25.18 -2.58
C GLY A 352 -3.14 26.66 -2.46
N ALA A 353 -2.48 27.42 -1.58
CA ALA A 353 -2.73 28.85 -1.40
C ALA A 353 -1.85 29.75 -2.31
N ASP A 354 -0.84 29.17 -2.96
CA ASP A 354 0.07 29.86 -3.86
C ASP A 354 -0.55 30.06 -5.26
N GLU A 355 -0.23 31.15 -5.96
CA GLU A 355 -0.64 31.38 -7.34
C GLU A 355 0.35 30.78 -8.36
N ARG A 356 1.59 30.46 -7.95
CA ARG A 356 2.60 29.84 -8.80
C ARG A 356 2.15 28.47 -9.29
N GLU A 357 2.48 28.17 -10.54
CA GLU A 357 2.20 26.87 -11.18
C GLU A 357 3.15 25.78 -10.72
N SER A 358 4.37 26.13 -10.30
CA SER A 358 5.34 25.18 -9.78
C SER A 358 6.10 25.72 -8.57
N TRP A 359 6.59 24.79 -7.77
CA TRP A 359 7.45 25.01 -6.62
C TRP A 359 8.60 24.00 -6.69
N SER A 360 9.79 24.38 -6.23
CA SER A 360 10.92 23.45 -6.18
C SER A 360 11.86 23.74 -5.02
N THR A 361 12.50 22.68 -4.51
CA THR A 361 13.56 22.75 -3.50
C THR A 361 14.71 21.81 -3.84
N GLU A 362 15.85 22.01 -3.21
CA GLU A 362 17.00 21.11 -3.27
C GLU A 362 17.07 20.30 -1.96
N LEU A 363 17.15 18.98 -2.06
CA LEU A 363 17.14 18.07 -0.93
C LEU A 363 17.93 16.80 -1.26
N HIS A 364 18.87 16.39 -0.40
CA HIS A 364 19.69 15.17 -0.55
C HIS A 364 20.34 14.99 -1.95
N GLY A 365 20.79 16.08 -2.58
CA GLY A 365 21.41 16.03 -3.92
C GLY A 365 20.42 15.98 -5.08
N TYR A 366 19.13 16.12 -4.81
CA TYR A 366 18.06 16.18 -5.79
C TYR A 366 17.36 17.55 -5.76
N ARG A 367 16.95 18.03 -6.92
CA ARG A 367 15.92 19.04 -7.06
C ARG A 367 14.56 18.38 -7.15
N ILE A 368 13.71 18.64 -6.17
CA ILE A 368 12.31 18.21 -6.14
C ILE A 368 11.49 19.33 -6.76
N GLU A 369 10.67 19.02 -7.76
CA GLU A 369 9.72 19.94 -8.36
C GLU A 369 8.30 19.42 -8.17
N LEU A 370 7.42 20.29 -7.67
CA LEU A 370 5.98 20.11 -7.60
C LEU A 370 5.32 21.03 -8.62
N ARG A 371 4.54 20.49 -9.54
CA ARG A 371 3.90 21.26 -10.61
C ARG A 371 2.40 21.02 -10.64
N LYS A 372 1.61 22.06 -10.49
CA LYS A 372 0.14 21.97 -10.55
C LYS A 372 -0.31 21.45 -11.92
N LEU A 373 -1.23 20.50 -11.92
CA LEU A 373 -1.77 19.91 -13.15
C LEU A 373 -3.14 20.53 -13.52
N PRO A 374 -3.62 20.36 -14.76
CA PRO A 374 -4.98 20.74 -15.12
C PRO A 374 -6.00 20.10 -14.17
N GLY A 375 -6.95 20.90 -13.68
CA GLY A 375 -7.91 20.45 -12.66
C GLY A 375 -7.40 20.60 -11.21
N PHE A 376 -6.20 21.15 -11.00
CA PHE A 376 -5.70 21.48 -9.67
C PHE A 376 -6.73 22.31 -8.89
N ARG A 377 -7.00 21.86 -7.67
CA ARG A 377 -7.87 22.53 -6.71
C ARG A 377 -7.27 22.41 -5.33
N ALA A 378 -7.63 23.36 -4.47
CA ALA A 378 -7.25 23.36 -3.08
C ALA A 378 -8.47 23.81 -2.28
N VAL A 379 -9.05 22.89 -1.51
CA VAL A 379 -10.31 23.09 -0.80
C VAL A 379 -10.22 22.54 0.62
N ALA A 380 -10.97 23.11 1.55
CA ALA A 380 -11.08 22.60 2.92
C ALA A 380 -12.38 23.11 3.59
N SER A 381 -12.65 22.63 4.80
CA SER A 381 -13.63 23.28 5.69
C SER A 381 -13.04 24.53 6.36
N ASP A 382 -13.88 25.30 7.05
CA ASP A 382 -13.49 26.41 7.92
C ASP A 382 -13.18 25.96 9.37
N VAL A 383 -13.18 24.65 9.63
CA VAL A 383 -12.89 24.05 10.93
C VAL A 383 -11.40 23.73 11.02
N GLU A 384 -10.81 23.92 12.21
CA GLU A 384 -9.44 23.52 12.49
C GLU A 384 -9.31 21.99 12.51
N GLY A 385 -8.36 21.46 11.75
CA GLY A 385 -8.00 20.05 11.66
C GLY A 385 -6.70 19.74 12.38
N VAL A 386 -5.99 18.71 11.93
CA VAL A 386 -4.73 18.30 12.55
C VAL A 386 -3.63 19.35 12.32
N GLU A 387 -2.78 19.55 13.32
CA GLU A 387 -1.57 20.39 13.25
C GLU A 387 -1.82 21.83 12.74
N GLY A 388 -2.98 22.41 13.03
CA GLY A 388 -3.31 23.77 12.59
C GLY A 388 -3.59 23.89 11.09
N THR A 389 -3.72 22.77 10.38
CA THR A 389 -4.28 22.76 9.03
C THR A 389 -5.81 22.76 9.07
N PRO A 390 -6.50 23.27 8.03
CA PRO A 390 -7.95 23.15 7.95
C PRO A 390 -8.41 21.68 7.85
N LEU A 391 -9.48 21.32 8.56
CA LEU A 391 -10.08 19.99 8.47
C LEU A 391 -10.58 19.73 7.04
N GLY A 392 -10.32 18.53 6.54
CA GLY A 392 -10.72 18.15 5.19
C GLY A 392 -9.91 18.81 4.09
N LEU A 393 -8.68 19.26 4.40
CA LEU A 393 -7.77 19.80 3.41
C LEU A 393 -7.54 18.79 2.27
N SER A 394 -7.92 19.19 1.07
CA SER A 394 -7.65 18.45 -0.17
C SER A 394 -6.99 19.37 -1.18
N VAL A 395 -5.85 18.93 -1.72
CA VAL A 395 -5.00 19.72 -2.62
C VAL A 395 -4.40 18.84 -3.70
N GLY A 396 -4.64 19.20 -4.95
CA GLY A 396 -4.12 18.53 -6.14
C GLY A 396 -5.12 18.51 -7.29
N PRO A 397 -4.83 17.77 -8.38
CA PRO A 397 -3.62 16.99 -8.58
C PRO A 397 -2.41 17.86 -8.95
N PHE A 398 -1.21 17.45 -8.53
CA PHE A 398 0.07 18.02 -8.94
C PHE A 398 1.08 16.93 -9.30
N GLU A 399 2.00 17.23 -10.20
CA GLU A 399 3.07 16.35 -10.63
C GLU A 399 4.29 16.49 -9.73
N VAL A 400 4.97 15.38 -9.43
CA VAL A 400 6.24 15.33 -8.70
C VAL A 400 7.36 14.84 -9.62
N ASN A 401 8.45 15.60 -9.68
CA ASN A 401 9.66 15.29 -10.45
C ASN A 401 10.91 15.40 -9.57
N LEU A 402 11.85 14.45 -9.70
CA LEU A 402 13.11 14.42 -8.94
C LEU A 402 14.34 14.52 -9.86
N ALA A 403 14.97 15.69 -10.02
CA ALA A 403 16.16 15.83 -10.86
C ALA A 403 17.47 15.80 -10.07
N PRO A 404 18.56 15.21 -10.60
CA PRO A 404 19.87 15.37 -9.97
C PRO A 404 20.35 16.83 -10.08
N LEU A 405 21.12 17.29 -9.09
CA LEU A 405 21.75 18.63 -9.05
C LEU A 405 23.03 18.74 -9.89
#